data_AF-A0A924XVS0-F1
#
_entry.id   AF-A0A924XVS0-F1
#
_cell.length_a   1.000
_cell.length_b   1.000
_cell.length_c   1.000
_cell.angle_alpha   90.00
_cell.angle_beta   90.00
_cell.angle_gamma   90.00
#
_symmetry.space_group_name_H-M   'P 1'
#
loop_
_entity.id
_entity.type
_entity.pdbx_description
1 polymer ?
#
loop_
_entity_poly.entity_id
_entity_poly.type
_entity_poly.pdbx_seq_one_letter_code
_entity_poly.pdbx_strand_id
1 'polypeptide(L)'
;MASPLLIEIASDVICPWCYIGKRRLEKALALLEGKVEARIEWLPFQLNPDMPAQGVARAEYRRAKFGSVEKARALDARVAQEGAGEGISFAFDRMQRTPNTVAAHQLIDLAQTQDRASPVGSGKAGAVVDALFRAYFEEADDIGDAAVLQGIAERLGVSGWPEGRETAIVMEKEERVRALGISGVPTFIFERESGVSGAYPAENLAQIIREVLAKR
;
A
#
# COMPACT_ATOMS: atom_id res chain seq x y z
N MET A 1 27.61 8.97 -9.88
CA MET A 1 26.61 8.72 -8.82
C MET A 1 25.94 7.40 -9.14
N ALA A 2 25.79 6.50 -8.16
CA ALA A 2 25.11 5.23 -8.40
C ALA A 2 23.64 5.48 -8.72
N SER A 3 23.04 4.74 -9.66
CA SER A 3 21.60 4.87 -9.94
C SER A 3 20.81 4.47 -8.70
N PRO A 4 19.62 5.05 -8.44
CA PRO A 4 18.84 4.71 -7.26
C PRO A 4 18.45 3.23 -7.23
N LEU A 5 18.34 2.68 -6.02
CA LEU A 5 17.82 1.34 -5.77
C LEU A 5 16.32 1.31 -6.12
N LEU A 6 15.93 0.53 -7.12
CA LEU A 6 14.52 0.31 -7.43
C LEU A 6 13.89 -0.64 -6.41
N ILE A 7 12.81 -0.19 -5.76
CA ILE A 7 11.97 -0.99 -4.88
C ILE A 7 10.52 -0.90 -5.39
N GLU A 8 10.03 -1.97 -6.00
CA GLU A 8 8.62 -2.09 -6.37
C GLU A 8 7.84 -2.72 -5.21
N ILE A 9 6.65 -2.20 -4.90
CA ILE A 9 5.84 -2.63 -3.76
C ILE A 9 4.48 -3.09 -4.25
N ALA A 10 4.27 -4.40 -4.28
CA ALA A 10 2.93 -4.97 -4.44
C ALA A 10 2.15 -4.78 -3.13
N SER A 11 1.06 -4.02 -3.20
CA SER A 11 0.33 -3.54 -2.02
C SER A 11 -1.17 -3.42 -2.30
N ASP A 12 -1.97 -3.53 -1.25
CA ASP A 12 -3.39 -3.15 -1.27
C ASP A 12 -3.68 -2.16 -0.15
N VAL A 13 -4.42 -1.09 -0.44
CA VAL A 13 -4.70 -0.01 0.52
C VAL A 13 -5.69 -0.40 1.61
N ILE A 14 -6.36 -1.55 1.48
CA ILE A 14 -7.18 -2.16 2.53
C ILE A 14 -6.43 -3.23 3.36
N CYS A 15 -5.14 -3.47 3.08
CA CYS A 15 -4.31 -4.38 3.84
C CYS A 15 -3.56 -3.65 4.96
N PRO A 16 -3.84 -3.94 6.25
CA PRO A 16 -3.19 -3.22 7.34
C PRO A 16 -1.70 -3.55 7.46
N TRP A 17 -1.29 -4.75 7.03
CA TRP A 17 0.12 -5.12 6.95
C TRP A 17 0.87 -4.36 5.87
N CYS A 18 0.19 -3.91 4.80
CA CYS A 18 0.83 -3.03 3.82
C CYS A 18 1.13 -1.67 4.44
N TYR A 19 0.26 -1.15 5.30
CA TYR A 19 0.51 0.11 6.00
C TYR A 19 1.68 -0.02 6.99
N ILE A 20 1.67 -1.06 7.83
CA ILE A 20 2.80 -1.39 8.73
C ILE A 20 4.09 -1.58 7.93
N GLY A 21 4.04 -2.35 6.84
CA GLY A 21 5.19 -2.62 5.98
C GLY A 21 5.78 -1.36 5.36
N LYS A 22 4.94 -0.41 4.92
CA LYS A 22 5.39 0.89 4.42
C LYS A 22 6.17 1.66 5.50
N ARG A 23 5.63 1.76 6.73
CA ARG A 23 6.33 2.42 7.85
C ARG A 23 7.65 1.75 8.18
N ARG A 24 7.70 0.42 8.15
CA ARG A 24 8.93 -0.35 8.40
C ARG A 24 9.96 -0.15 7.30
N LEU A 25 9.55 -0.05 6.03
CA LEU A 25 10.44 0.26 4.91
C LEU A 25 11.02 1.69 5.04
N GLU A 26 10.19 2.67 5.39
CA GLU A 26 10.65 4.05 5.62
C GLU A 26 11.71 4.11 6.73
N LYS A 27 11.45 3.43 7.85
CA LYS A 27 12.43 3.29 8.94
C LYS A 27 13.70 2.57 8.47
N ALA A 28 13.57 1.50 7.69
CA ALA A 28 14.70 0.76 7.14
C ALA A 28 15.59 1.63 6.26
N LEU A 29 15.01 2.46 5.39
CA LEU A 29 15.76 3.41 4.55
C LEU A 29 16.43 4.49 5.41
N ALA A 30 15.78 4.96 6.48
CA ALA A 30 16.40 5.90 7.42
C ALA A 30 17.62 5.30 8.16
N LEU A 31 17.58 4.01 8.52
CA LEU A 31 18.71 3.28 9.11
C LEU A 31 19.93 3.15 8.17
N LEU A 32 19.77 3.45 6.88
CA LEU A 32 20.85 3.47 5.90
C LEU A 32 21.50 4.87 5.79
N GLU A 33 21.07 5.84 6.59
CA GLU A 33 21.72 7.15 6.78
C GLU A 33 21.97 7.92 5.47
N GLY A 34 21.05 7.82 4.51
CA GLY A 34 21.18 8.49 3.21
C GLY A 34 22.27 7.91 2.29
N LYS A 35 22.86 6.77 2.65
CA LYS A 35 23.81 6.04 1.78
C LYS A 35 23.13 5.39 0.57
N VAL A 36 21.79 5.34 0.58
CA VAL A 36 20.97 4.70 -0.43
C VAL A 36 19.87 5.67 -0.87
N GLU A 37 19.84 5.94 -2.15
CA GLU A 37 18.74 6.62 -2.81
C GLU A 37 17.78 5.54 -3.34
N ALA A 38 16.51 5.54 -2.93
CA ALA A 38 15.56 4.44 -3.24
C ALA A 38 14.35 4.92 -4.03
N ARG A 39 14.16 4.39 -5.24
CA ARG A 39 13.01 4.67 -6.11
C ARG A 39 11.90 3.70 -5.78
N ILE A 40 10.81 4.22 -5.24
CA ILE A 40 9.63 3.42 -4.91
C ILE A 40 8.65 3.44 -6.07
N GLU A 41 8.20 2.27 -6.50
CA GLU A 41 7.08 2.11 -7.44
C GLU A 41 5.98 1.25 -6.80
N TRP A 42 4.74 1.68 -6.91
CA TRP A 42 3.58 0.96 -6.38
C TRP A 42 2.99 0.06 -7.46
N LEU A 43 2.84 -1.21 -7.11
CA LEU A 43 2.23 -2.22 -7.97
C LEU A 43 0.85 -2.59 -7.41
N PRO A 44 -0.22 -2.53 -8.22
CA PRO A 44 -1.56 -2.83 -7.75
C PRO A 44 -1.70 -4.31 -7.42
N PHE A 45 -2.35 -4.60 -6.29
CA PHE A 45 -2.74 -5.95 -5.90
C PHE A 45 -4.04 -5.87 -5.12
N GLN A 46 -5.11 -6.49 -5.59
CA GLN A 46 -6.37 -6.54 -4.85
C GLN A 46 -6.39 -7.77 -3.94
N LEU A 47 -6.59 -7.58 -2.64
CA LEU A 47 -6.87 -8.69 -1.72
C LEU A 47 -8.23 -9.35 -2.01
N ASN A 48 -9.16 -8.58 -2.58
CA ASN A 48 -10.51 -9.02 -2.92
C ASN A 48 -10.87 -8.59 -4.35
N PRO A 49 -10.35 -9.25 -5.40
CA PRO A 49 -10.60 -8.85 -6.78
C PRO A 49 -12.09 -8.93 -7.17
N ASP A 50 -12.86 -9.81 -6.52
CA ASP A 50 -14.30 -9.97 -6.74
C ASP A 50 -15.16 -9.04 -5.84
N MET A 51 -14.56 -8.09 -5.13
CA MET A 51 -15.31 -7.16 -4.28
C MET A 51 -16.28 -6.31 -5.13
N PRO A 52 -17.58 -6.26 -4.81
CA PRO A 52 -18.53 -5.41 -5.52
C PRO A 52 -18.10 -3.93 -5.51
N ALA A 53 -18.46 -3.16 -6.55
CA ALA A 53 -18.04 -1.76 -6.68
C ALA A 53 -18.39 -0.91 -5.45
N GLN A 54 -19.57 -1.14 -4.86
CA GLN A 54 -20.05 -0.46 -3.63
C GLN A 54 -19.42 -1.00 -2.33
N GLY A 55 -18.48 -1.94 -2.44
CA GLY A 55 -17.94 -2.70 -1.32
C GLY A 55 -19.02 -3.47 -0.55
N VAL A 56 -18.67 -3.93 0.64
CA VAL A 56 -19.59 -4.63 1.54
C VAL A 56 -19.49 -4.07 2.97
N ALA A 57 -20.46 -4.39 3.81
CA ALA A 57 -20.39 -4.06 5.22
C ALA A 57 -19.18 -4.78 5.85
N ARG A 58 -18.34 -4.05 6.58
CA ARG A 58 -17.12 -4.60 7.17
C ARG A 58 -17.42 -5.75 8.12
N ALA A 59 -18.45 -5.62 8.94
CA ALA A 59 -18.84 -6.67 9.89
C ALA A 59 -19.20 -8.00 9.19
N GLU A 60 -19.91 -7.93 8.06
CA GLU A 60 -20.28 -9.10 7.25
C GLU A 60 -19.05 -9.72 6.60
N TYR A 61 -18.20 -8.90 5.97
CA TYR A 61 -16.94 -9.34 5.38
C TYR A 61 -16.04 -10.04 6.40
N ARG A 62 -15.85 -9.44 7.57
CA ARG A 62 -15.00 -9.98 8.63
C ARG A 62 -15.55 -11.29 9.17
N ARG A 63 -16.87 -11.41 9.34
CA ARG A 63 -17.52 -12.66 9.75
C ARG A 63 -17.30 -13.75 8.70
N ALA A 64 -17.53 -13.46 7.43
CA ALA A 64 -17.34 -14.42 6.34
C ALA A 64 -15.88 -14.87 6.21
N LYS A 65 -14.92 -13.93 6.30
CA LYS A 65 -13.49 -14.21 6.13
C LYS A 65 -12.86 -14.98 7.28
N PHE A 66 -13.25 -14.70 8.53
CA PHE A 66 -12.59 -15.25 9.71
C PHE A 66 -13.42 -16.28 10.47
N GLY A 67 -14.69 -16.48 10.09
CA GLY A 67 -15.60 -17.45 10.69
C GLY A 67 -16.28 -16.98 11.98
N SER A 68 -15.71 -16.00 12.70
CA SER A 68 -16.37 -15.36 13.85
C SER A 68 -15.95 -13.91 14.04
N VAL A 69 -16.82 -13.14 14.72
CA VAL A 69 -16.56 -11.73 15.07
C VAL A 69 -15.44 -11.65 16.10
N GLU A 70 -15.38 -12.59 17.03
CA GLU A 70 -14.38 -12.67 18.09
C GLU A 70 -12.98 -12.91 17.51
N LYS A 71 -12.86 -13.86 16.56
CA LYS A 71 -11.59 -14.14 15.88
C LYS A 71 -11.15 -12.95 15.04
N ALA A 72 -12.08 -12.29 14.36
CA ALA A 72 -11.81 -11.06 13.64
C ALA A 72 -11.29 -9.96 14.60
N ARG A 73 -11.91 -9.76 15.76
CA ARG A 73 -11.48 -8.77 16.76
C ARG A 73 -10.10 -9.08 17.33
N ALA A 74 -9.81 -10.34 17.64
CA ALA A 74 -8.49 -10.75 18.14
C ALA A 74 -7.38 -10.50 17.11
N LEU A 75 -7.64 -10.77 15.82
CA LEU A 75 -6.71 -10.45 14.74
C LEU A 75 -6.50 -8.94 14.59
N ASP A 76 -7.58 -8.16 14.66
CA ASP A 76 -7.50 -6.70 14.60
C ASP A 76 -6.72 -6.12 15.79
N ALA A 77 -6.90 -6.67 17.00
CA ALA A 77 -6.14 -6.26 18.19
C ALA A 77 -4.63 -6.51 18.03
N ARG A 78 -4.24 -7.67 17.47
CA ARG A 78 -2.83 -7.96 17.18
C ARG A 78 -2.26 -6.99 16.16
N VAL A 79 -2.99 -6.71 15.09
CA VAL A 79 -2.58 -5.75 14.05
C VAL A 79 -2.47 -4.34 14.63
N ALA A 80 -3.41 -3.95 15.50
CA ALA A 80 -3.38 -2.65 16.17
C ALA A 80 -2.15 -2.50 17.08
N GLN A 81 -1.80 -3.56 17.83
CA GLN A 81 -0.59 -3.57 18.66
C GLN A 81 0.68 -3.40 17.82
N GLU A 82 0.80 -4.12 16.70
CA GLU A 82 1.93 -3.98 15.77
C GLU A 82 1.98 -2.59 15.13
N GLY A 83 0.82 -2.08 14.72
CA GLY A 83 0.66 -0.73 14.17
C GLY A 83 1.08 0.38 15.12
N ALA A 84 0.75 0.25 16.41
CA ALA A 84 1.12 1.23 17.41
C ALA A 84 2.65 1.39 17.53
N GLY A 85 3.41 0.29 17.40
CA GLY A 85 4.88 0.34 17.32
C GLY A 85 5.41 1.10 16.08
N GLU A 86 4.58 1.21 15.05
CA GLU A 86 4.84 1.99 13.83
C GLU A 86 4.19 3.38 13.82
N GLY A 87 3.56 3.79 14.94
CA GLY A 87 2.88 5.08 15.05
C GLY A 87 1.52 5.14 14.35
N ILE A 88 0.90 4.00 14.03
CA ILE A 88 -0.41 3.91 13.37
C ILE A 88 -1.51 3.75 14.43
N SER A 89 -2.50 4.63 14.40
CA SER A 89 -3.66 4.56 15.30
C SER A 89 -4.87 3.96 14.58
N PHE A 90 -4.91 2.62 14.47
CA PHE A 90 -6.00 1.92 13.79
C PHE A 90 -7.37 2.13 14.47
N ALA A 91 -8.35 2.64 13.71
CA ALA A 91 -9.74 2.87 14.10
C ALA A 91 -10.67 1.71 13.67
N PHE A 92 -10.23 0.46 13.87
CA PHE A 92 -10.96 -0.74 13.42
C PHE A 92 -12.40 -0.83 13.92
N ASP A 93 -12.69 -0.24 15.08
CA ASP A 93 -14.00 -0.15 15.72
C ASP A 93 -14.96 0.82 15.01
N ARG A 94 -14.42 1.87 14.36
CA ARG A 94 -15.21 2.85 13.60
C ARG A 94 -15.46 2.45 12.15
N MET A 95 -14.58 1.63 11.57
CA MET A 95 -14.67 1.23 10.16
C MET A 95 -15.96 0.47 9.85
N GLN A 96 -16.78 1.01 8.94
CA GLN A 96 -18.07 0.42 8.57
C GLN A 96 -18.03 -0.39 7.27
N ARG A 97 -17.07 -0.10 6.37
CA ARG A 97 -17.01 -0.72 5.03
C ARG A 97 -15.70 -1.45 4.77
N THR A 98 -15.79 -2.49 3.95
CA THR A 98 -14.65 -3.03 3.20
C THR A 98 -14.87 -2.65 1.73
N PRO A 99 -14.12 -1.68 1.18
CA PRO A 99 -14.33 -1.19 -0.17
C PRO A 99 -13.73 -2.11 -1.23
N ASN A 100 -14.19 -1.93 -2.48
CA ASN A 100 -13.42 -2.28 -3.66
C ASN A 100 -12.29 -1.25 -3.83
N THR A 101 -11.06 -1.71 -4.15
CA THR A 101 -9.88 -0.84 -4.20
C THR A 101 -9.44 -0.42 -5.59
N VAL A 102 -10.18 -0.77 -6.65
CA VAL A 102 -9.80 -0.44 -8.03
C VAL A 102 -9.65 1.06 -8.22
N ALA A 103 -10.62 1.86 -7.76
CA ALA A 103 -10.56 3.31 -7.88
C ALA A 103 -9.37 3.92 -7.11
N ALA A 104 -9.07 3.38 -5.92
CA ALA A 104 -7.90 3.78 -5.16
C ALA A 104 -6.59 3.44 -5.89
N HIS A 105 -6.49 2.25 -6.50
CA HIS A 105 -5.35 1.85 -7.33
C HIS A 105 -5.18 2.72 -8.58
N GLN A 106 -6.28 3.11 -9.22
CA GLN A 106 -6.25 4.06 -10.35
C GLN A 106 -5.70 5.43 -9.93
N LEU A 107 -6.10 5.92 -8.75
CA LEU A 107 -5.58 7.18 -8.22
C LEU A 107 -4.07 7.10 -7.93
N ILE A 108 -3.61 5.99 -7.34
CA ILE A 108 -2.17 5.74 -7.11
C ILE A 108 -1.42 5.71 -8.44
N ASP A 109 -1.94 4.99 -9.44
CA ASP A 109 -1.29 4.85 -10.74
C ASP A 109 -1.20 6.20 -11.46
N LEU A 110 -2.30 6.96 -11.47
CA LEU A 110 -2.33 8.30 -12.03
C LEU A 110 -1.32 9.23 -11.34
N ALA A 111 -1.24 9.19 -10.01
CA ALA A 111 -0.25 9.96 -9.25
C ALA A 111 1.18 9.55 -9.60
N GLN A 112 1.43 8.24 -9.81
CA GLN A 112 2.73 7.71 -10.22
C GLN A 112 3.13 8.16 -11.63
N THR A 113 2.20 8.33 -12.57
CA THR A 113 2.53 8.90 -13.90
C THR A 113 2.94 10.38 -13.83
N GLN A 114 2.48 11.08 -12.79
CA GLN A 114 2.77 12.48 -12.51
C GLN A 114 4.01 12.69 -11.64
N ASP A 115 4.59 11.60 -11.14
CA ASP A 115 5.89 11.62 -10.49
C ASP A 115 6.98 11.89 -11.52
N ARG A 116 7.08 13.16 -11.93
CA ARG A 116 8.15 13.69 -12.78
C ARG A 116 8.97 14.69 -11.97
N ALA A 117 10.29 14.44 -11.90
CA ALA A 117 11.32 15.30 -11.32
C ALA A 117 11.36 15.47 -9.78
N SER A 118 10.59 14.69 -9.01
CA SER A 118 10.79 14.65 -7.54
C SER A 118 12.04 13.83 -7.18
N PRO A 119 12.79 14.20 -6.12
CA PRO A 119 13.85 13.36 -5.60
C PRO A 119 13.30 11.97 -5.33
N VAL A 120 14.14 11.00 -5.64
CA VAL A 120 13.84 9.59 -5.56
C VAL A 120 13.29 9.22 -4.16
N GLY A 121 12.13 8.57 -4.11
CA GLY A 121 11.55 7.98 -2.90
C GLY A 121 10.46 8.78 -2.17
N SER A 122 10.19 10.02 -2.60
CA SER A 122 9.18 10.92 -1.99
C SER A 122 8.18 11.48 -3.01
N GLY A 123 7.71 10.64 -3.93
CA GLY A 123 6.76 11.01 -4.99
C GLY A 123 5.32 11.18 -4.50
N LYS A 124 4.52 11.87 -5.31
CA LYS A 124 3.07 12.06 -5.18
C LYS A 124 2.34 10.73 -5.00
N ALA A 125 2.77 9.64 -5.67
CA ALA A 125 2.18 8.32 -5.46
C ALA A 125 2.32 7.83 -4.01
N GLY A 126 3.49 8.02 -3.39
CA GLY A 126 3.70 7.68 -1.98
C GLY A 126 2.80 8.48 -1.04
N ALA A 127 2.62 9.78 -1.31
CA ALA A 127 1.72 10.64 -0.54
C ALA A 127 0.25 10.23 -0.70
N VAL A 128 -0.17 9.80 -1.89
CA VAL A 128 -1.51 9.26 -2.15
C VAL A 128 -1.72 7.96 -1.37
N VAL A 129 -0.75 7.05 -1.39
CA VAL A 129 -0.83 5.80 -0.60
C VAL A 129 -0.94 6.09 0.90
N ASP A 130 -0.15 7.03 1.43
CA ASP A 130 -0.27 7.46 2.83
C ASP A 130 -1.65 8.03 3.16
N ALA A 131 -2.17 8.88 2.28
CA ALA A 131 -3.50 9.46 2.44
C ALA A 131 -4.61 8.39 2.42
N LEU A 132 -4.51 7.41 1.52
CA LEU A 132 -5.48 6.31 1.44
C LEU A 132 -5.41 5.41 2.67
N PHE A 133 -4.20 5.07 3.13
CA PHE A 133 -4.04 4.29 4.35
C PHE A 133 -4.60 5.02 5.56
N ARG A 134 -4.28 6.31 5.73
CA ARG A 134 -4.78 7.10 6.85
C ARG A 134 -6.31 7.26 6.79
N ALA A 135 -6.86 7.59 5.62
CA ALA A 135 -8.30 7.70 5.42
C ALA A 135 -9.02 6.41 5.85
N TYR A 136 -8.58 5.27 5.35
CA TYR A 136 -9.23 4.00 5.63
C TYR A 136 -8.99 3.48 7.05
N PHE A 137 -7.75 3.53 7.54
CA PHE A 137 -7.37 2.86 8.78
C PHE A 137 -7.41 3.73 10.03
N GLU A 138 -7.18 5.04 9.92
CA GLU A 138 -7.13 5.94 11.07
C GLU A 138 -8.38 6.82 11.14
N GLU A 139 -8.90 7.25 9.99
CA GLU A 139 -10.09 8.11 9.89
C GLU A 139 -11.38 7.30 9.72
N ALA A 140 -11.26 6.02 9.34
CA ALA A 140 -12.36 5.09 9.10
C ALA A 140 -13.29 5.50 7.93
N ASP A 141 -12.75 6.26 6.99
CA ASP A 141 -13.42 6.68 5.77
C ASP A 141 -13.50 5.53 4.75
N ASP A 142 -14.52 5.60 3.88
CA ASP A 142 -14.69 4.66 2.78
C ASP A 142 -13.87 5.11 1.56
N ILE A 143 -12.72 4.49 1.34
CA ILE A 143 -11.87 4.75 0.16
C ILE A 143 -12.42 4.14 -1.15
N GLY A 144 -13.62 3.55 -1.13
CA GLY A 144 -14.42 3.29 -2.33
C GLY A 144 -15.33 4.46 -2.72
N ASP A 145 -15.50 5.46 -1.85
CA ASP A 145 -16.31 6.64 -2.10
C ASP A 145 -15.58 7.64 -3.03
N ALA A 146 -16.26 8.05 -4.09
CA ALA A 146 -15.73 9.00 -5.06
C ALA A 146 -15.36 10.36 -4.44
N ALA A 147 -16.11 10.86 -3.45
CA ALA A 147 -15.85 12.13 -2.80
C ALA A 147 -14.58 12.06 -1.92
N VAL A 148 -14.36 10.94 -1.23
CA VAL A 148 -13.13 10.70 -0.45
C VAL A 148 -11.92 10.69 -1.38
N LEU A 149 -12.00 9.94 -2.48
CA LEU A 149 -10.91 9.86 -3.47
C LEU A 149 -10.65 11.22 -4.16
N GLN A 150 -11.71 11.96 -4.50
CA GLN A 150 -11.61 13.32 -5.04
C GLN A 150 -10.89 14.25 -4.07
N GLY A 151 -11.28 14.26 -2.80
CA GLY A 151 -10.64 15.09 -1.78
C GLY A 151 -9.17 14.75 -1.55
N ILE A 152 -8.78 13.48 -1.67
CA ILE A 152 -7.38 13.05 -1.65
C ILE A 152 -6.63 13.57 -2.88
N ALA A 153 -7.20 13.39 -4.07
CA ALA A 153 -6.61 13.82 -5.33
C ALA A 153 -6.35 15.34 -5.35
N GLU A 154 -7.35 16.14 -4.98
CA GLU A 154 -7.26 17.61 -4.92
C GLU A 154 -6.22 18.08 -3.92
N ARG A 155 -6.26 17.55 -2.69
CA ARG A 155 -5.32 17.92 -1.63
C ARG A 155 -3.86 17.64 -2.00
N LEU A 156 -3.62 16.57 -2.76
CA LEU A 156 -2.28 16.14 -3.18
C LEU A 156 -1.92 16.61 -4.61
N GLY A 157 -2.80 17.38 -5.24
CA GLY A 157 -2.58 17.92 -6.58
C GLY A 157 -2.43 16.85 -7.67
N VAL A 158 -3.18 15.74 -7.57
CA VAL A 158 -3.24 14.72 -8.63
C VAL A 158 -4.17 15.25 -9.73
N SER A 159 -3.59 15.76 -10.82
CA SER A 159 -4.35 16.36 -11.92
C SER A 159 -5.08 15.31 -12.75
N GLY A 160 -6.25 15.64 -13.29
CA GLY A 160 -6.99 14.77 -14.20
C GLY A 160 -7.71 13.61 -13.50
N TRP A 161 -7.88 13.65 -12.18
CA TRP A 161 -8.80 12.76 -11.49
C TRP A 161 -10.20 13.40 -11.45
N PRO A 162 -11.29 12.65 -11.74
CA PRO A 162 -11.34 11.21 -12.05
C PRO A 162 -11.28 10.87 -13.56
N GLU A 163 -11.15 11.82 -14.47
CA GLU A 163 -11.23 11.59 -15.93
C GLU A 163 -10.12 10.68 -16.47
N GLY A 164 -8.93 10.72 -15.86
CA GLY A 164 -7.77 9.90 -16.17
C GLY A 164 -7.79 8.51 -15.54
N ARG A 165 -8.94 8.05 -15.02
CA ARG A 165 -9.09 6.68 -14.51
C ARG A 165 -9.01 5.69 -15.68
N GLU A 166 -8.05 4.78 -15.63
CA GLU A 166 -7.91 3.71 -16.63
C GLU A 166 -7.97 2.35 -15.97
N THR A 167 -9.17 1.74 -15.93
CA THR A 167 -9.38 0.45 -15.25
C THR A 167 -8.56 -0.67 -15.89
N ALA A 168 -8.49 -0.69 -17.23
CA ALA A 168 -7.77 -1.72 -17.97
C ALA A 168 -6.28 -1.77 -17.58
N ILE A 169 -5.66 -0.60 -17.37
CA ILE A 169 -4.25 -0.50 -16.97
C ILE A 169 -4.00 -1.13 -15.60
N VAL A 170 -4.85 -0.85 -14.61
CA VAL A 170 -4.69 -1.40 -13.25
C VAL A 170 -4.86 -2.92 -13.26
N MET A 171 -5.85 -3.43 -13.99
CA MET A 171 -6.09 -4.87 -14.11
C MET A 171 -4.92 -5.59 -14.80
N GLU A 172 -4.41 -5.04 -15.90
CA GLU A 172 -3.25 -5.59 -16.62
C GLU A 172 -2.00 -5.60 -15.73
N LYS A 173 -1.74 -4.50 -15.00
CA LYS A 173 -0.63 -4.42 -14.05
C LYS A 173 -0.78 -5.45 -12.95
N GLU A 174 -1.96 -5.61 -12.37
CA GLU A 174 -2.20 -6.61 -11.33
C GLU A 174 -2.01 -8.05 -11.85
N GLU A 175 -2.51 -8.36 -13.06
CA GLU A 175 -2.31 -9.67 -13.68
C GLU A 175 -0.82 -9.98 -13.83
N ARG A 176 -0.03 -9.01 -14.29
CA ARG A 176 1.43 -9.13 -14.39
C ARG A 176 2.07 -9.37 -13.02
N VAL A 177 1.65 -8.65 -11.98
CA VAL A 177 2.15 -8.86 -10.60
C VAL A 177 1.85 -10.28 -10.12
N ARG A 178 0.63 -10.78 -10.37
CA ARG A 178 0.24 -12.16 -10.01
C ARG A 178 1.02 -13.21 -10.81
N ALA A 179 1.33 -12.94 -12.08
CA ALA A 179 2.14 -13.81 -12.93
C ALA A 179 3.58 -13.98 -12.41
N LEU A 180 4.08 -13.08 -11.56
CA LEU A 180 5.36 -13.24 -10.85
C LEU A 180 5.29 -14.24 -9.69
N GLY A 181 4.15 -14.89 -9.45
CA GLY A 181 3.94 -15.82 -8.34
C GLY A 181 3.66 -15.12 -6.99
N ILE A 182 3.47 -13.79 -7.00
CA ILE A 182 3.14 -13.02 -5.80
C ILE A 182 1.70 -13.37 -5.40
N SER A 183 1.55 -13.94 -4.21
CA SER A 183 0.27 -14.38 -3.66
C SER A 183 -0.14 -13.63 -2.38
N GLY A 184 0.71 -12.72 -1.89
CA GLY A 184 0.47 -11.96 -0.66
C GLY A 184 1.10 -10.57 -0.69
N VAL A 185 0.59 -9.69 0.16
CA VAL A 185 1.03 -8.30 0.28
C VAL A 185 1.21 -7.89 1.75
N PRO A 186 2.14 -6.97 2.06
CA PRO A 186 3.04 -6.29 1.12
C PRO A 186 4.12 -7.24 0.61
N THR A 187 4.51 -7.10 -0.65
CA THR A 187 5.70 -7.75 -1.20
C THR A 187 6.61 -6.67 -1.77
N PHE A 188 7.84 -6.61 -1.27
CA PHE A 188 8.87 -5.67 -1.73
C PHE A 188 9.77 -6.39 -2.72
N ILE A 189 9.93 -5.82 -3.91
CA ILE A 189 10.71 -6.37 -5.02
C ILE A 189 11.86 -5.41 -5.28
N PHE A 190 13.08 -5.90 -5.19
CA PHE A 190 14.30 -5.11 -5.35
C PHE A 190 14.92 -5.38 -6.72
N GLU A 191 15.16 -4.31 -7.48
CA GLU A 191 15.80 -4.35 -8.81
C GLU A 191 15.14 -5.32 -9.80
N ARG A 192 13.86 -5.67 -9.61
CA ARG A 192 13.13 -6.70 -10.39
C ARG A 192 13.77 -8.10 -10.38
N GLU A 193 14.68 -8.36 -9.44
CA GLU A 193 15.45 -9.62 -9.38
C GLU A 193 15.12 -10.45 -8.14
N SER A 194 14.89 -9.80 -7.01
CA SER A 194 14.63 -10.47 -5.74
C SER A 194 13.43 -9.84 -5.03
N GLY A 195 12.73 -10.63 -4.21
CA GLY A 195 11.55 -10.16 -3.51
C GLY A 195 11.40 -10.76 -2.12
N VAL A 196 10.81 -9.99 -1.21
CA VAL A 196 10.47 -10.41 0.15
C VAL A 196 9.00 -10.09 0.43
N SER A 197 8.23 -11.11 0.85
CA SER A 197 6.81 -10.98 1.15
C SER A 197 6.56 -10.91 2.66
N GLY A 198 5.84 -9.88 3.09
CA GLY A 198 5.48 -9.63 4.48
C GLY A 198 6.08 -8.34 5.04
N ALA A 199 5.47 -7.82 6.11
CA ALA A 199 5.90 -6.62 6.80
C ALA A 199 7.03 -6.92 7.80
N TYR A 200 8.23 -7.28 7.31
CA TYR A 200 9.39 -7.56 8.16
C TYR A 200 9.81 -6.33 8.99
N PRO A 201 10.42 -6.54 10.19
CA PRO A 201 11.01 -5.46 10.97
C PRO A 201 11.97 -4.58 10.15
N ALA A 202 12.11 -3.32 10.54
CA ALA A 202 12.90 -2.34 9.80
C ALA A 202 14.38 -2.76 9.68
N GLU A 203 14.94 -3.38 10.72
CA GLU A 203 16.33 -3.86 10.75
C GLU A 203 16.55 -4.98 9.73
N ASN A 204 15.58 -5.90 9.60
CA ASN A 204 15.62 -6.98 8.61
C ASN A 204 15.52 -6.42 7.19
N LEU A 205 14.61 -5.48 6.94
CA LEU A 205 14.49 -4.82 5.64
C LEU A 205 15.78 -4.04 5.29
N ALA A 206 16.38 -3.33 6.24
CA ALA A 206 17.63 -2.63 6.04
C ALA A 206 18.78 -3.60 5.70
N GLN A 207 18.82 -4.75 6.37
CA GLN A 207 19.80 -5.80 6.07
C GLN A 207 19.62 -6.38 4.66
N ILE A 208 18.38 -6.68 4.27
CA ILE A 208 18.06 -7.15 2.91
C ILE A 208 18.52 -6.12 1.87
N ILE A 209 18.25 -4.83 2.09
CA ILE A 209 18.70 -3.76 1.19
C ILE A 209 20.22 -3.73 1.06
N ARG A 210 20.97 -3.89 2.16
CA ARG A 210 22.45 -3.97 2.11
C ARG A 210 22.92 -5.15 1.28
N GLU A 211 22.28 -6.30 1.42
CA GLU A 211 22.63 -7.51 0.66
C GLU A 211 22.33 -7.36 -0.83
N VAL A 212 21.23 -6.71 -1.19
CA VAL A 212 20.92 -6.38 -2.60
C VAL A 212 22.00 -5.45 -3.17
N LEU A 213 22.36 -4.40 -2.44
CA LEU A 213 23.38 -3.44 -2.88
C LEU A 213 24.78 -4.05 -3.00
N ALA A 214 25.12 -5.04 -2.17
CA ALA A 214 26.40 -5.73 -2.24
C ALA A 214 26.55 -6.66 -3.47
N LYS A 215 25.43 -7.03 -4.10
CA LYS A 215 25.40 -7.86 -5.32
C LYS A 215 25.42 -7.05 -6.61
N ARG A 216 25.32 -5.73 -6.50
CA ARG A 216 25.22 -4.79 -7.62
C ARG A 216 26.59 -4.45 -8.22
#